data_AF-A0A7G1IJU2-F1
#
_entry.id   AF-A0A7G1IJU2-F1
#
_cell.length_a   1.000
_cell.length_b   1.000
_cell.length_c   1.000
_cell.angle_alpha   90.00
_cell.angle_beta   90.00
_cell.angle_gamma   90.00
#
_symmetry.space_group_name_H-M   'P 1'
#
loop_
_entity.id
_entity.type
_entity.pdbx_description
1 polymer ?
#
loop_
_entity_poly.entity_id
_entity_poly.type
_entity_poly.pdbx_seq_one_letter_code
_entity_poly.pdbx_strand_id
1 'polypeptide(L)'
;MTAVEEKRHDGYPTHRRKVRFDWSRTPLHWVPGDPFSTHMLNELHLLLPAGERWFIRVVDEAAPLVDDPELEAAIKPFIQQESWHAWAHQVVLDHLAEQGIDTQPYTQLEKWLAKLGNQRSNWPQPLQRWWLYRRVADVAALEHFTAVLGQWVIQNRGLDYAGTDPVMLDLLRWHGAEEIEHRSLVFDVYQNICGNYVIRAFSMLMTAPLFVSWWIAGARYLMANDPTIDAKWRWRDWLRAARQYKLPGPWRILVTVPLRYLRPSHHPSTEASTQMAMDYLEHSPAATAAREKAARAQPDPDDDHSPGESGKVSRPATRQDGRLQSGNLAALRRHPADDVRVRHCRADFSGHVLLVAAGSDHEVGVLDRALRHLRRRDDRARPHRRRRGQAR
;
A
#
# COMPACT_ATOMS: atom_id res chain seq x y z
N MET A 1 8.11 -25.89 21.84
CA MET A 1 7.67 -25.03 20.73
C MET A 1 6.76 -25.85 19.85
N THR A 2 5.48 -25.48 19.74
CA THR A 2 4.47 -26.28 19.01
C THR A 2 4.37 -25.83 17.56
N ALA A 3 3.87 -26.67 16.64
CA ALA A 3 3.70 -26.34 15.22
C ALA A 3 2.81 -25.10 14.92
N VAL A 4 2.16 -24.53 15.95
CA VAL A 4 1.43 -23.26 15.88
C VAL A 4 2.36 -22.06 16.00
N GLU A 5 3.44 -22.20 16.77
CA GLU A 5 4.49 -21.19 16.99
C GLU A 5 5.37 -21.04 15.74
N GLU A 6 5.71 -22.15 15.08
CA GLU A 6 6.46 -22.16 13.81
C GLU A 6 5.68 -21.48 12.66
N LYS A 7 4.35 -21.52 12.67
CA LYS A 7 3.50 -20.84 11.68
C LYS A 7 3.30 -19.35 11.94
N ARG A 8 3.61 -18.86 13.15
CA ARG A 8 3.37 -17.46 13.53
C ARG A 8 4.31 -16.49 12.79
N HIS A 9 5.47 -16.94 12.34
CA HIS A 9 6.46 -16.11 11.66
C HIS A 9 6.79 -16.58 10.23
N ASP A 10 5.87 -17.36 9.63
CA ASP A 10 6.08 -17.91 8.28
C ASP A 10 6.04 -16.80 7.20
N GLY A 11 7.23 -16.50 6.67
CA GLY A 11 7.40 -15.73 5.45
C GLY A 11 7.48 -14.22 5.65
N TYR A 12 7.84 -13.73 6.84
CA TYR A 12 8.04 -12.31 7.04
C TYR A 12 9.10 -11.73 6.09
N PRO A 13 8.93 -10.45 5.67
CA PRO A 13 9.90 -9.81 4.80
C PRO A 13 11.25 -9.70 5.53
N THR A 14 12.32 -10.02 4.81
CA THR A 14 13.70 -10.00 5.37
C THR A 14 14.49 -8.79 4.90
N HIS A 15 14.20 -8.30 3.69
CA HIS A 15 14.86 -7.15 3.09
C HIS A 15 14.00 -6.57 1.97
N ARG A 16 14.26 -5.31 1.61
CA ARG A 16 13.66 -4.68 0.43
C ARG A 16 14.41 -5.03 -0.85
N ARG A 17 13.67 -5.39 -1.90
CA ARG A 17 14.17 -5.54 -3.26
C ARG A 17 13.99 -4.21 -4.01
N LYS A 18 15.09 -3.63 -4.49
CA LYS A 18 15.10 -2.31 -5.16
C LYS A 18 14.78 -2.41 -6.67
N VAL A 19 13.64 -3.01 -7.01
CA VAL A 19 13.20 -3.24 -8.39
C VAL A 19 13.03 -1.94 -9.17
N ARG A 20 13.18 -2.02 -10.50
CA ARG A 20 12.98 -0.93 -11.46
C ARG A 20 12.29 -1.50 -12.70
N PHE A 21 11.40 -0.71 -13.29
CA PHE A 21 10.61 -1.07 -14.46
C PHE A 21 10.83 -0.03 -15.56
N ASP A 22 10.83 -0.47 -16.82
CA ASP A 22 10.91 0.39 -18.00
C ASP A 22 9.52 0.50 -18.64
N TRP A 23 8.88 1.66 -18.46
CA TRP A 23 7.52 1.93 -18.90
C TRP A 23 7.43 2.46 -20.33
N SER A 24 8.57 2.75 -20.98
CA SER A 24 8.62 3.46 -22.27
C SER A 24 7.79 2.81 -23.38
N ARG A 25 7.54 1.50 -23.28
CA ARG A 25 6.77 0.72 -24.24
C ARG A 25 5.42 0.22 -23.72
N THR A 26 5.10 0.44 -22.45
CA THR A 26 3.85 -0.01 -21.84
C THR A 26 2.69 0.85 -22.34
N PRO A 27 1.71 0.27 -23.07
CA PRO A 27 0.60 1.03 -23.62
C PRO A 27 -0.41 1.40 -22.52
N LEU A 28 -1.23 2.42 -22.79
CA LEU A 28 -2.30 2.85 -21.88
C LEU A 28 -3.25 1.68 -21.52
N HIS A 29 -3.67 0.91 -22.52
CA HIS A 29 -4.39 -0.35 -22.33
C HIS A 29 -3.42 -1.52 -22.41
N TRP A 30 -2.76 -1.76 -21.29
CA TRP A 30 -1.81 -2.87 -21.14
C TRP A 30 -2.48 -4.24 -21.05
N VAL A 31 -3.82 -4.32 -20.92
CA VAL A 31 -4.60 -5.50 -21.34
C VAL A 31 -5.17 -5.23 -22.74
N PRO A 32 -4.64 -5.86 -23.81
CA PRO A 32 -5.01 -5.55 -25.18
C PRO A 32 -6.53 -5.63 -25.43
N GLY A 33 -7.09 -4.55 -25.99
CA GLY A 33 -8.52 -4.46 -26.33
C GLY A 33 -9.48 -4.50 -25.13
N ASP A 34 -8.98 -4.37 -23.90
CA ASP A 34 -9.79 -4.45 -22.68
C ASP A 34 -9.48 -3.28 -21.72
N PRO A 35 -9.98 -2.08 -22.06
CA PRO A 35 -9.82 -0.90 -21.19
C PRO A 35 -10.50 -1.09 -19.83
N PHE A 36 -11.54 -1.92 -19.74
CA PHE A 36 -12.22 -2.17 -18.47
C PHE A 36 -11.31 -2.92 -17.49
N SER A 37 -10.72 -4.05 -17.92
CA SER A 37 -9.81 -4.82 -17.07
C SER A 37 -8.55 -4.02 -16.74
N THR A 38 -8.02 -3.28 -17.72
CA THR A 38 -6.89 -2.37 -17.55
C THR A 38 -7.17 -1.34 -16.45
N HIS A 39 -8.27 -0.58 -16.56
CA HIS A 39 -8.57 0.50 -15.61
C HIS A 39 -9.05 0.02 -14.25
N MET A 40 -9.68 -1.16 -14.19
CA MET A 40 -9.93 -1.82 -12.91
C MET A 40 -8.62 -2.13 -12.18
N LEU A 41 -7.56 -2.58 -12.88
CA LEU A 41 -6.29 -2.87 -12.24
C LEU A 41 -5.44 -1.61 -12.00
N ASN A 42 -5.45 -0.64 -12.92
CA ASN A 42 -4.78 0.66 -12.75
C ASN A 42 -5.24 1.41 -11.50
N GLU A 43 -6.50 1.27 -11.11
CA GLU A 43 -7.00 1.91 -9.89
C GLU A 43 -6.22 1.49 -8.64
N LEU A 44 -5.67 0.28 -8.60
CA LEU A 44 -4.82 -0.14 -7.49
C LEU A 44 -3.57 0.74 -7.40
N HIS A 45 -2.97 1.15 -8.53
CA HIS A 45 -1.84 2.07 -8.55
C HIS A 45 -2.19 3.48 -8.07
N LEU A 46 -3.46 3.88 -8.10
CA LEU A 46 -3.94 5.15 -7.56
C LEU A 46 -4.17 5.09 -6.05
N LEU A 47 -4.72 3.97 -5.58
CA LEU A 47 -5.09 3.79 -4.17
C LEU A 47 -3.88 3.43 -3.29
N LEU A 48 -3.05 2.51 -3.76
CA LEU A 48 -1.99 1.88 -2.96
C LEU A 48 -0.90 2.86 -2.49
N PRO A 49 -0.33 3.79 -3.29
CA PRO A 49 0.74 4.67 -2.81
C PRO A 49 0.36 5.48 -1.56
N ALA A 50 -0.87 5.97 -1.52
CA ALA A 50 -1.39 6.72 -0.38
C ALA A 50 -1.69 5.80 0.81
N GLY A 51 -2.20 4.59 0.53
CA GLY A 51 -2.44 3.53 1.50
C GLY A 51 -1.16 3.05 2.18
N GLU A 52 -0.18 2.60 1.42
CA GLU A 52 1.11 2.06 1.89
C GLU A 52 1.89 3.08 2.74
N ARG A 53 1.91 4.36 2.32
CA ARG A 53 2.48 5.44 3.17
C ARG A 53 1.74 5.60 4.49
N TRP A 54 0.43 5.39 4.51
CA TRP A 54 -0.36 5.38 5.74
C TRP A 54 -0.12 4.11 6.56
N PHE A 55 0.06 2.94 5.93
CA PHE A 55 0.41 1.68 6.59
C PHE A 55 1.72 1.83 7.35
N ILE A 56 2.76 2.35 6.68
CA ILE A 56 4.06 2.66 7.29
C ILE A 56 3.88 3.51 8.55
N ARG A 57 3.13 4.61 8.49
CA ARG A 57 2.92 5.48 9.66
C ARG A 57 2.23 4.75 10.81
N VAL A 58 1.17 4.00 10.52
CA VAL A 58 0.41 3.27 11.54
C VAL A 58 1.25 2.17 12.20
N VAL A 59 2.02 1.42 11.41
CA VAL A 59 2.87 0.34 11.90
C VAL A 59 4.07 0.90 12.66
N ASP A 60 4.69 1.98 12.19
CA ASP A 60 5.78 2.69 12.90
C ASP A 60 5.30 3.24 14.26
N GLU A 61 4.09 3.81 14.33
CA GLU A 61 3.47 4.23 15.59
C GLU A 61 3.18 3.05 16.54
N ALA A 62 2.95 1.85 16.00
CA ALA A 62 2.69 0.63 16.77
C ALA A 62 3.96 -0.11 17.20
N ALA A 63 5.07 0.04 16.47
CA ALA A 63 6.30 -0.71 16.68
C ALA A 63 6.85 -0.64 18.12
N PRO A 64 6.86 0.51 18.83
CA PRO A 64 7.35 0.59 20.21
C PRO A 64 6.51 -0.19 21.23
N LEU A 65 5.38 -0.76 20.81
CA LEU A 65 4.43 -1.49 21.66
C LEU A 65 4.51 -2.99 21.44
N VAL A 66 5.33 -3.43 20.49
CA VAL A 66 5.52 -4.83 20.14
C VAL A 66 6.59 -5.41 21.06
N ASP A 67 6.20 -6.39 21.86
CA ASP A 67 7.09 -7.03 22.84
C ASP A 67 7.77 -8.31 22.28
N ASP A 68 7.42 -8.73 21.07
CA ASP A 68 7.98 -9.89 20.38
C ASP A 68 9.18 -9.46 19.52
N PRO A 69 10.42 -9.89 19.84
CA PRO A 69 11.62 -9.45 19.14
C PRO A 69 11.68 -9.88 17.66
N GLU A 70 11.13 -11.05 17.31
CA GLU A 70 11.13 -11.52 15.92
C GLU A 70 10.16 -10.69 15.07
N LEU A 71 8.99 -10.39 15.65
CA LEU A 71 7.98 -9.53 15.03
C LEU A 71 8.48 -8.09 14.88
N GLU A 72 9.11 -7.53 15.92
CA GLU A 72 9.72 -6.19 15.89
C GLU A 72 10.79 -6.10 14.77
N ALA A 73 11.66 -7.11 14.68
CA ALA A 73 12.72 -7.15 13.67
C ALA A 73 12.18 -7.16 12.23
N ALA A 74 11.00 -7.75 12.01
CA ALA A 74 10.35 -7.82 10.70
C ALA A 74 9.62 -6.52 10.27
N ILE A 75 9.31 -5.61 11.22
CA ILE A 75 8.65 -4.33 10.91
C ILE A 75 9.52 -3.46 9.99
N LYS A 76 10.83 -3.42 10.23
CA LYS A 76 11.73 -2.57 9.44
C LYS A 76 11.82 -3.02 7.97
N PRO A 77 12.05 -4.31 7.64
CA PRO A 77 11.93 -4.81 6.27
C PRO A 77 10.59 -4.50 5.62
N PHE A 78 9.48 -4.70 6.33
CA PHE A 78 8.14 -4.34 5.84
C PHE A 78 8.04 -2.87 5.45
N ILE A 79 8.40 -1.94 6.35
CA ILE A 79 8.39 -0.49 6.07
C ILE A 79 9.24 -0.17 4.83
N GLN A 80 10.36 -0.87 4.63
CA GLN A 80 11.18 -0.68 3.45
C GLN A 80 10.49 -1.18 2.17
N GLN A 81 9.91 -2.39 2.17
CA GLN A 81 9.17 -2.92 1.02
C GLN A 81 7.99 -2.01 0.66
N GLU A 82 7.14 -1.66 1.62
CA GLU A 82 6.03 -0.71 1.47
C GLU A 82 6.47 0.63 0.88
N SER A 83 7.61 1.17 1.34
CA SER A 83 8.14 2.43 0.80
C SER A 83 8.52 2.31 -0.68
N TRP A 84 8.90 1.11 -1.11
CA TRP A 84 9.29 0.82 -2.49
C TRP A 84 8.08 0.51 -3.37
N HIS A 85 7.06 -0.17 -2.85
CA HIS A 85 5.75 -0.31 -3.50
C HIS A 85 5.16 1.06 -3.82
N ALA A 86 5.13 1.96 -2.82
CA ALA A 86 4.54 3.28 -2.97
C ALA A 86 5.27 4.13 -4.00
N TRP A 87 6.59 3.93 -4.11
CA TRP A 87 7.39 4.55 -5.15
C TRP A 87 7.10 3.93 -6.53
N ALA A 88 7.09 2.61 -6.65
CA ALA A 88 6.86 1.91 -7.92
C ALA A 88 5.48 2.24 -8.52
N HIS A 89 4.44 2.26 -7.69
CA HIS A 89 3.10 2.67 -8.10
C HIS A 89 3.02 4.15 -8.50
N GLN A 90 3.71 5.04 -7.80
CA GLN A 90 3.77 6.46 -8.19
C GLN A 90 4.36 6.62 -9.60
N VAL A 91 5.38 5.85 -9.96
CA VAL A 91 5.94 5.90 -11.32
C VAL A 91 4.92 5.47 -12.37
N VAL A 92 4.06 4.47 -12.07
CA VAL A 92 2.95 4.10 -12.97
C VAL A 92 1.94 5.24 -13.13
N LEU A 93 1.65 5.96 -12.05
CA LEU A 93 0.74 7.12 -12.11
C LEU A 93 1.30 8.26 -12.96
N ASP A 94 2.60 8.50 -12.87
CA ASP A 94 3.29 9.49 -13.69
C ASP A 94 3.22 9.09 -15.17
N HIS A 95 3.41 7.80 -15.48
CA HIS A 95 3.26 7.25 -16.83
C HIS A 95 1.82 7.38 -17.37
N LEU A 96 0.80 7.09 -16.56
CA LEU A 96 -0.60 7.31 -16.96
C LEU A 96 -0.91 8.79 -17.25
N ALA A 97 -0.28 9.70 -16.50
CA ALA A 97 -0.40 11.14 -16.74
C ALA A 97 0.26 11.56 -18.07
N GLU A 98 1.42 11.01 -18.39
CA GLU A 98 2.08 11.21 -19.70
C GLU A 98 1.22 10.70 -20.86
N GLN A 99 0.41 9.66 -20.63
CA GLN A 99 -0.54 9.11 -21.60
C GLN A 99 -1.89 9.86 -21.66
N GLY A 100 -2.05 10.94 -20.89
CA GLY A 100 -3.19 11.86 -20.98
C GLY A 100 -4.33 11.60 -19.99
N ILE A 101 -4.14 10.76 -18.96
CA ILE A 101 -5.09 10.61 -17.85
C ILE A 101 -4.71 11.55 -16.71
N ASP A 102 -5.63 12.41 -16.28
CA ASP A 102 -5.42 13.23 -15.09
C ASP A 102 -5.38 12.36 -13.82
N THR A 103 -4.24 12.34 -13.12
CA THR A 103 -4.07 11.61 -11.85
C THR A 103 -4.07 12.53 -10.63
N GLN A 104 -4.15 13.86 -10.82
CA GLN A 104 -4.06 14.85 -9.73
C GLN A 104 -5.12 14.69 -8.65
N PRO A 105 -6.39 14.33 -8.93
CA PRO A 105 -7.38 14.17 -7.88
C PRO A 105 -7.02 13.11 -6.82
N TYR A 106 -6.14 12.16 -7.15
CA TYR A 106 -5.72 11.10 -6.25
C TYR A 106 -4.51 11.48 -5.39
N THR A 107 -3.69 12.43 -5.80
CA THR A 107 -2.73 13.07 -4.86
C THR A 107 -3.45 13.79 -3.72
N GLN A 108 -4.72 14.15 -3.92
CA GLN A 108 -5.57 14.72 -2.87
C GLN A 108 -6.22 13.66 -1.98
N LEU A 109 -6.34 12.41 -2.46
CA LEU A 109 -6.78 11.27 -1.65
C LEU A 109 -5.79 11.00 -0.52
N GLU A 110 -4.49 11.11 -0.78
CA GLU A 110 -3.44 11.00 0.24
C GLU A 110 -3.66 12.00 1.39
N LYS A 111 -3.98 13.25 1.06
CA LYS A 111 -4.27 14.29 2.07
C LYS A 111 -5.56 13.99 2.84
N TRP A 112 -6.52 13.32 2.21
CA TRP A 112 -7.76 12.89 2.85
C TRP A 112 -7.55 11.72 3.81
N LEU A 113 -6.83 10.69 3.37
CA LEU A 113 -6.42 9.55 4.20
C LEU A 113 -5.60 10.02 5.40
N ALA A 114 -4.67 10.95 5.20
CA ALA A 114 -3.92 11.56 6.30
C ALA A 114 -4.83 12.30 7.29
N LYS A 115 -5.86 13.03 6.83
CA LYS A 115 -6.78 13.75 7.72
C LYS A 115 -7.71 12.83 8.51
N LEU A 116 -8.18 11.74 7.91
CA LEU A 116 -9.10 10.81 8.56
C LEU A 116 -8.37 9.80 9.43
N GLY A 117 -7.19 9.35 8.99
CA GLY A 117 -6.48 8.19 9.52
C GLY A 117 -5.24 8.50 10.36
N ASN A 118 -4.85 9.77 10.56
CA ASN A 118 -3.73 10.08 11.44
C ASN A 118 -4.14 10.06 12.93
N GLN A 119 -3.14 9.92 13.79
CA GLN A 119 -3.33 10.00 15.23
C GLN A 119 -3.93 11.36 15.62
N ARG A 120 -4.88 11.33 16.56
CA ARG A 120 -5.51 12.54 17.09
C ARG A 120 -4.83 12.95 18.38
N SER A 121 -3.77 13.75 18.26
CA SER A 121 -2.92 14.16 19.39
C SER A 121 -3.67 14.95 20.47
N ASN A 122 -4.80 15.56 20.13
CA ASN A 122 -5.67 16.27 21.06
C ASN A 122 -6.64 15.38 21.85
N TRP A 123 -6.65 14.06 21.61
CA TRP A 123 -7.50 13.13 22.35
C TRP A 123 -6.85 12.67 23.67
N PRO A 124 -7.65 12.27 24.68
CA PRO A 124 -7.14 11.56 25.86
C PRO A 124 -6.31 10.32 25.50
N GLN A 125 -5.26 10.01 26.27
CA GLN A 125 -4.37 8.86 26.00
C GLN A 125 -5.10 7.51 25.77
N PRO A 126 -6.15 7.13 26.54
CA PRO A 126 -6.87 5.89 26.27
C PRO A 126 -7.54 5.86 24.90
N LEU A 127 -8.09 7.00 24.46
CA LEU A 127 -8.71 7.13 23.14
C LEU A 127 -7.67 7.15 22.02
N GLN A 128 -6.51 7.76 22.26
CA GLN A 128 -5.36 7.66 21.34
C GLN A 128 -4.89 6.22 21.15
N ARG A 129 -4.82 5.45 22.25
CA ARG A 129 -4.42 4.04 22.23
C ARG A 129 -5.44 3.17 21.49
N TRP A 130 -6.72 3.34 21.82
CA TRP A 130 -7.82 2.66 21.12
C TRP A 130 -7.84 3.00 19.63
N TRP A 131 -7.61 4.28 19.28
CA TRP A 131 -7.56 4.72 17.88
C TRP A 131 -6.39 4.11 17.13
N LEU A 132 -5.21 3.99 17.75
CA LEU A 132 -4.09 3.24 17.17
C LEU A 132 -4.48 1.78 16.92
N TYR A 133 -5.08 1.09 17.89
CA TYR A 133 -5.52 -0.30 17.71
C TYR A 133 -6.52 -0.47 16.55
N ARG A 134 -7.48 0.46 16.44
CA ARG A 134 -8.44 0.48 15.33
C ARG A 134 -7.74 0.63 13.98
N ARG A 135 -6.75 1.54 13.88
CA ARG A 135 -5.99 1.77 12.65
C ARG A 135 -5.09 0.59 12.29
N VAL A 136 -4.40 -0.02 13.24
CA VAL A 136 -3.60 -1.23 12.98
C VAL A 136 -4.51 -2.35 12.47
N ALA A 137 -5.73 -2.49 13.02
CA ALA A 137 -6.70 -3.44 12.51
C ALA A 137 -7.29 -3.10 11.13
N ASP A 138 -7.42 -1.81 10.76
CA ASP A 138 -7.73 -1.39 9.38
C ASP A 138 -6.62 -1.79 8.41
N VAL A 139 -5.35 -1.54 8.78
CA VAL A 139 -4.20 -1.92 7.95
C VAL A 139 -4.17 -3.43 7.78
N ALA A 140 -4.28 -4.21 8.86
CA ALA A 140 -4.35 -5.67 8.77
C ALA A 140 -5.50 -6.18 7.88
N ALA A 141 -6.64 -5.47 7.84
CA ALA A 141 -7.74 -5.80 6.94
C ALA A 141 -7.43 -5.47 5.47
N LEU A 142 -6.72 -4.38 5.18
CA LEU A 142 -6.28 -4.03 3.82
C LEU A 142 -5.18 -4.96 3.31
N GLU A 143 -4.19 -5.26 4.15
CA GLU A 143 -3.14 -6.26 3.90
C GLU A 143 -3.74 -7.63 3.55
N HIS A 144 -4.84 -8.00 4.20
CA HIS A 144 -5.55 -9.22 3.86
C HIS A 144 -6.12 -9.19 2.42
N PHE A 145 -6.62 -8.04 1.95
CA PHE A 145 -7.06 -7.90 0.57
C PHE A 145 -5.88 -7.94 -0.41
N THR A 146 -4.81 -7.20 -0.13
CA THR A 146 -3.62 -7.13 -1.00
C THR A 146 -2.94 -8.49 -1.10
N ALA A 147 -2.79 -9.24 0.00
CA ALA A 147 -2.27 -10.61 -0.01
C ALA A 147 -3.14 -11.57 -0.85
N VAL A 148 -4.47 -11.47 -0.76
CA VAL A 148 -5.37 -12.31 -1.59
C VAL A 148 -5.31 -11.91 -3.06
N LEU A 149 -5.20 -10.62 -3.37
CA LEU A 149 -5.01 -10.13 -4.74
C LEU A 149 -3.64 -10.53 -5.30
N GLY A 150 -2.60 -10.49 -4.47
CA GLY A 150 -1.25 -10.93 -4.76
C GLY A 150 -1.18 -12.41 -5.11
N GLN A 151 -1.79 -13.25 -4.27
CA GLN A 151 -1.98 -14.66 -4.59
C GLN A 151 -2.72 -14.86 -5.91
N TRP A 152 -3.82 -14.12 -6.11
CA TRP A 152 -4.61 -14.24 -7.33
C TRP A 152 -3.78 -13.90 -8.57
N VAL A 153 -3.03 -12.79 -8.59
CA VAL A 153 -2.30 -12.36 -9.79
C VAL A 153 -1.08 -13.25 -10.12
N ILE A 154 -0.43 -13.82 -9.10
CA ILE A 154 0.65 -14.80 -9.30
C ILE A 154 0.11 -16.09 -9.92
N GLN A 155 -1.02 -16.60 -9.42
CA GLN A 155 -1.60 -17.85 -9.91
C GLN A 155 -2.39 -17.69 -11.21
N ASN A 156 -2.81 -16.46 -11.53
CA ASN A 156 -3.69 -16.21 -12.65
C ASN A 156 -2.96 -16.31 -13.99
N ARG A 157 -3.41 -17.25 -14.83
CA ARG A 157 -2.99 -17.38 -16.23
C ARG A 157 -3.83 -16.57 -17.20
N GLY A 158 -5.00 -16.07 -16.78
CA GLY A 158 -5.92 -15.33 -17.66
C GLY A 158 -5.32 -14.05 -18.23
N LEU A 159 -4.49 -13.35 -17.44
CA LEU A 159 -3.75 -12.17 -17.91
C LEU A 159 -2.63 -12.56 -18.90
N ASP A 160 -1.92 -13.68 -18.67
CA ASP A 160 -0.94 -14.18 -19.64
C ASP A 160 -1.60 -14.47 -21.00
N TYR A 161 -2.74 -15.18 -20.99
CA TYR A 161 -3.49 -15.50 -22.22
C TYR A 161 -4.11 -14.28 -22.91
N ALA A 162 -4.34 -13.19 -22.17
CA ALA A 162 -4.82 -11.95 -22.74
C ALA A 162 -3.74 -11.18 -23.51
N GLY A 163 -2.47 -11.61 -23.46
CA GLY A 163 -1.35 -10.88 -24.06
C GLY A 163 -1.02 -9.59 -23.31
N THR A 164 -1.24 -9.58 -21.99
CA THR A 164 -0.97 -8.47 -21.09
C THR A 164 0.50 -8.01 -21.18
N ASP A 165 0.73 -6.69 -21.10
CA ASP A 165 2.07 -6.11 -21.09
C ASP A 165 2.96 -6.76 -20.02
N PRO A 166 4.14 -7.27 -20.39
CA PRO A 166 4.97 -8.05 -19.46
C PRO A 166 5.57 -7.19 -18.33
N VAL A 167 5.81 -5.89 -18.56
CA VAL A 167 6.37 -4.99 -17.53
C VAL A 167 5.32 -4.73 -16.46
N MET A 168 4.09 -4.41 -16.86
CA MET A 168 2.98 -4.24 -15.93
C MET A 168 2.67 -5.52 -15.15
N LEU A 169 2.68 -6.67 -15.84
CA LEU A 169 2.41 -7.95 -15.19
C LEU A 169 3.51 -8.34 -14.19
N ASP A 170 4.78 -8.04 -14.50
CA ASP A 170 5.88 -8.24 -13.56
C ASP A 170 5.76 -7.35 -12.33
N LEU A 171 5.38 -6.07 -12.48
CA LEU A 171 5.11 -5.19 -11.33
C LEU A 171 4.00 -5.75 -10.45
N LEU A 172 2.86 -6.14 -11.03
CA LEU A 172 1.71 -6.63 -10.26
C LEU A 172 2.04 -7.91 -9.50
N ARG A 173 2.81 -8.82 -10.11
CA ARG A 173 3.19 -10.09 -9.49
C ARG A 173 4.35 -9.94 -8.49
N TRP A 174 5.32 -9.06 -8.75
CA TRP A 174 6.38 -8.73 -7.77
C TRP A 174 5.75 -8.13 -6.51
N HIS A 175 4.88 -7.13 -6.68
CA HIS A 175 4.18 -6.53 -5.57
C HIS A 175 3.33 -7.58 -4.85
N GLY A 176 2.51 -8.32 -5.59
CA GLY A 176 1.68 -9.38 -5.05
C GLY A 176 2.45 -10.47 -4.29
N ALA A 177 3.71 -10.73 -4.66
CA ALA A 177 4.56 -11.69 -3.95
C ALA A 177 5.06 -11.12 -2.63
N GLU A 178 5.46 -9.85 -2.59
CA GLU A 178 5.85 -9.17 -1.35
C GLU A 178 4.63 -8.99 -0.40
N GLU A 179 3.44 -8.71 -0.92
CA GLU A 179 2.20 -8.70 -0.12
C GLU A 179 1.88 -10.05 0.54
N ILE A 180 2.32 -11.17 -0.05
CA ILE A 180 2.23 -12.48 0.59
C ILE A 180 3.22 -12.59 1.75
N GLU A 181 4.42 -12.00 1.65
CA GLU A 181 5.35 -11.90 2.78
C GLU A 181 4.73 -11.09 3.93
N HIS A 182 3.98 -10.04 3.61
CA HIS A 182 3.34 -9.15 4.57
C HIS A 182 2.09 -9.74 5.24
N ARG A 183 1.41 -10.70 4.59
CA ARG A 183 0.06 -11.20 4.91
C ARG A 183 -0.25 -11.35 6.41
N SER A 184 0.67 -11.92 7.18
CA SER A 184 0.48 -12.16 8.62
C SER A 184 1.08 -11.06 9.49
N LEU A 185 2.07 -10.32 9.02
CA LEU A 185 2.87 -9.41 9.83
C LEU A 185 2.02 -8.37 10.56
N VAL A 186 1.23 -7.58 9.83
CA VAL A 186 0.44 -6.51 10.46
C VAL A 186 -0.69 -7.08 11.34
N PHE A 187 -1.22 -8.24 10.96
CA PHE A 187 -2.16 -8.98 11.80
C PHE A 187 -1.50 -9.44 13.10
N ASP A 188 -0.26 -9.92 13.06
CA ASP A 188 0.49 -10.35 14.24
C ASP A 188 0.87 -9.16 15.12
N VAL A 189 1.26 -8.03 14.53
CA VAL A 189 1.41 -6.74 15.25
C VAL A 189 0.11 -6.40 15.98
N TYR A 190 -1.04 -6.47 15.29
CA TYR A 190 -2.34 -6.22 15.91
C TYR A 190 -2.63 -7.17 17.09
N GLN A 191 -2.37 -8.46 16.90
CA GLN A 191 -2.61 -9.48 17.91
C GLN A 191 -1.69 -9.31 19.13
N ASN A 192 -0.45 -8.87 18.92
CA ASN A 192 0.54 -8.61 19.96
C ASN A 192 0.13 -7.40 20.83
N ILE A 193 -0.24 -6.28 20.20
CA ILE A 193 -0.50 -5.02 20.94
C ILE A 193 -1.93 -4.90 21.49
N CYS A 194 -2.91 -5.60 20.91
CA CYS A 194 -4.33 -5.47 21.23
C CYS A 194 -5.11 -6.80 21.24
N GLY A 195 -5.11 -7.52 20.12
CA GLY A 195 -5.79 -8.82 19.97
C GLY A 195 -7.31 -8.82 20.12
N ASN A 196 -7.98 -7.65 20.11
CA ASN A 196 -9.42 -7.55 20.35
C ASN A 196 -10.25 -7.93 19.11
N TYR A 197 -10.89 -9.10 19.14
CA TYR A 197 -11.70 -9.57 18.02
C TYR A 197 -12.79 -8.58 17.55
N VAL A 198 -13.44 -7.85 18.46
CA VAL A 198 -14.52 -6.92 18.10
C VAL A 198 -13.97 -5.75 17.29
N ILE A 199 -12.84 -5.16 17.71
CA ILE A 199 -12.16 -4.12 16.95
C ILE A 199 -11.75 -4.67 15.58
N ARG A 200 -11.12 -5.86 15.52
CA ARG A 200 -10.75 -6.51 14.26
C ARG A 200 -11.94 -6.72 13.31
N ALA A 201 -13.04 -7.26 13.83
CA ALA A 201 -14.23 -7.55 13.04
C ALA A 201 -14.91 -6.26 12.54
N PHE A 202 -15.06 -5.28 13.44
CA PHE A 202 -15.55 -3.95 13.07
C PHE A 202 -14.67 -3.29 12.01
N SER A 203 -13.35 -3.48 12.11
CA SER A 203 -12.40 -2.99 11.12
C SER A 203 -12.71 -3.53 9.74
N MET A 204 -12.71 -4.86 9.57
CA MET A 204 -13.03 -5.49 8.29
C MET A 204 -14.40 -5.06 7.75
N LEU A 205 -15.43 -4.96 8.60
CA LEU A 205 -16.78 -4.53 8.19
C LEU A 205 -16.83 -3.10 7.66
N MET A 206 -15.92 -2.21 8.10
CA MET A 206 -15.82 -0.84 7.61
C MET A 206 -14.84 -0.73 6.43
N THR A 207 -13.69 -1.38 6.53
CA THR A 207 -12.62 -1.32 5.52
C THR A 207 -13.05 -1.96 4.20
N ALA A 208 -13.67 -3.14 4.22
CA ALA A 208 -14.07 -3.85 3.01
C ALA A 208 -14.99 -3.05 2.08
N PRO A 209 -16.13 -2.48 2.54
CA PRO A 209 -16.98 -1.68 1.68
C PRO A 209 -16.30 -0.40 1.22
N LEU A 210 -15.47 0.25 2.05
CA LEU A 210 -14.72 1.44 1.66
C LEU A 210 -13.70 1.13 0.55
N PHE A 211 -12.91 0.07 0.74
CA PHE A 211 -11.94 -0.41 -0.24
C PHE A 211 -12.59 -0.68 -1.58
N VAL A 212 -13.67 -1.47 -1.61
CA VAL A 212 -14.36 -1.80 -2.86
C VAL A 212 -15.05 -0.59 -3.48
N SER A 213 -15.61 0.31 -2.66
CA SER A 213 -16.22 1.54 -3.15
C SER A 213 -15.20 2.45 -3.83
N TRP A 214 -14.02 2.62 -3.25
CA TRP A 214 -12.94 3.38 -3.88
C TRP A 214 -12.41 2.70 -5.13
N TRP A 215 -12.23 1.37 -5.09
CA TRP A 215 -11.80 0.62 -6.26
C TRP A 215 -12.76 0.80 -7.45
N ILE A 216 -14.07 0.73 -7.21
CA ILE A 216 -15.07 0.99 -8.26
C ILE A 216 -15.08 2.47 -8.67
N ALA A 217 -15.09 3.39 -7.70
CA ALA A 217 -15.17 4.82 -7.97
C ALA A 217 -13.99 5.30 -8.82
N GLY A 218 -12.80 4.77 -8.56
CA GLY A 218 -11.63 5.19 -9.28
C GLY A 218 -11.44 4.48 -10.62
N ALA A 219 -11.83 3.21 -10.76
CA ALA A 219 -11.96 2.59 -12.08
C ALA A 219 -12.97 3.34 -12.97
N ARG A 220 -14.09 3.82 -12.39
CA ARG A 220 -15.06 4.68 -13.09
C ARG A 220 -14.44 6.00 -13.54
N TYR A 221 -13.62 6.61 -12.67
CA TYR A 221 -12.93 7.86 -12.99
C TYR A 221 -11.91 7.65 -14.11
N LEU A 222 -11.06 6.62 -14.02
CA LEU A 222 -10.08 6.29 -15.05
C LEU A 222 -10.75 6.08 -16.41
N MET A 223 -11.81 5.27 -16.45
CA MET A 223 -12.57 5.06 -17.69
C MET A 223 -13.22 6.34 -18.23
N ALA A 224 -13.65 7.26 -17.36
CA ALA A 224 -14.28 8.51 -17.76
C ALA A 224 -13.28 9.59 -18.22
N ASN A 225 -12.00 9.46 -17.86
CA ASN A 225 -10.93 10.39 -18.22
C ASN A 225 -9.95 9.80 -19.24
N ASP A 226 -10.17 8.56 -19.67
CA ASP A 226 -9.43 7.96 -20.77
C ASP A 226 -9.89 8.57 -22.11
N PRO A 227 -9.02 9.31 -22.82
CA PRO A 227 -9.40 10.00 -24.06
C PRO A 227 -9.60 9.05 -25.25
N THR A 228 -9.25 7.77 -25.11
CA THR A 228 -9.26 6.78 -26.20
C THR A 228 -10.54 5.94 -26.25
N ILE A 229 -11.42 6.06 -25.26
CA ILE A 229 -12.65 5.27 -25.15
C ILE A 229 -13.89 6.14 -24.88
N ASP A 230 -15.07 5.64 -25.28
CA ASP A 230 -16.38 6.18 -24.86
C ASP A 230 -17.14 5.18 -23.96
N ALA A 231 -16.43 4.16 -23.47
CA ALA A 231 -17.00 3.11 -22.63
C ALA A 231 -17.21 3.62 -21.20
N LYS A 232 -18.36 3.27 -20.62
CA LYS A 232 -18.67 3.53 -19.20
C LYS A 232 -18.54 2.25 -18.40
N TRP A 233 -18.10 2.37 -17.16
CA TRP A 233 -18.05 1.26 -16.21
C TRP A 233 -19.43 0.67 -15.94
N ARG A 234 -19.56 -0.67 -16.00
CA ARG A 234 -20.80 -1.40 -15.68
C ARG A 234 -20.49 -2.69 -14.93
N TRP A 235 -21.38 -3.06 -13.99
CA TRP A 235 -21.27 -4.31 -13.24
C TRP A 235 -21.14 -5.57 -14.12
N ARG A 236 -21.85 -5.61 -15.25
CA ARG A 236 -21.75 -6.71 -16.22
C ARG A 236 -20.35 -6.87 -16.82
N ASP A 237 -19.59 -5.78 -16.94
CA ASP A 237 -18.23 -5.82 -17.49
C ASP A 237 -17.26 -6.41 -16.47
N TRP A 238 -17.44 -6.14 -15.17
CA TRP A 238 -16.69 -6.84 -14.11
C TRP A 238 -16.99 -8.33 -14.09
N LEU A 239 -18.27 -8.72 -14.17
CA LEU A 239 -18.65 -10.13 -14.25
C LEU A 239 -18.06 -10.82 -15.48
N ARG A 240 -18.03 -10.14 -16.64
CA ARG A 240 -17.41 -10.66 -17.87
C ARG A 240 -15.90 -10.83 -17.70
N ALA A 241 -15.20 -9.80 -17.23
CA ALA A 241 -13.76 -9.84 -17.02
C ALA A 241 -13.36 -10.93 -16.01
N ALA A 242 -14.16 -11.13 -14.96
CA ALA A 242 -13.97 -12.23 -14.01
C ALA A 242 -14.14 -13.61 -14.64
N ARG A 243 -15.16 -13.80 -15.49
CA ARG A 243 -15.35 -15.06 -16.26
C ARG A 243 -14.23 -15.32 -17.26
N GLN A 244 -13.56 -14.26 -17.72
CA GLN A 244 -12.38 -14.32 -18.59
C GLN A 244 -11.07 -14.43 -17.80
N TYR A 245 -11.12 -14.58 -16.47
CA TYR A 245 -9.94 -14.66 -15.59
C TYR A 245 -9.02 -13.42 -15.67
N LYS A 246 -9.54 -12.26 -16.09
CA LYS A 246 -8.78 -11.00 -16.15
C LYS A 246 -8.89 -10.17 -14.87
N LEU A 247 -9.91 -10.42 -14.07
CA LEU A 247 -10.14 -9.79 -12.77
C LEU A 247 -10.58 -10.83 -11.75
N PRO A 248 -10.37 -10.59 -10.44
CA PRO A 248 -11.01 -11.41 -9.42
C PRO A 248 -12.53 -11.24 -9.48
N GLY A 249 -13.25 -12.33 -9.22
CA GLY A 249 -14.71 -12.32 -9.22
C GLY A 249 -15.29 -11.40 -8.14
N PRO A 250 -16.34 -10.62 -8.43
CA PRO A 250 -16.91 -9.69 -7.47
C PRO A 250 -17.41 -10.39 -6.20
N TRP A 251 -17.97 -11.60 -6.30
CA TRP A 251 -18.37 -12.39 -5.13
C TRP A 251 -17.18 -12.74 -4.22
N ARG A 252 -16.02 -13.08 -4.80
CA ARG A 252 -14.82 -13.38 -4.03
C ARG A 252 -14.40 -12.14 -3.22
N ILE A 253 -14.35 -10.98 -3.87
CA ILE A 253 -13.93 -9.72 -3.26
C ILE A 253 -14.94 -9.20 -2.24
N LEU A 254 -16.23 -9.18 -2.58
CA LEU A 254 -17.28 -8.58 -1.75
C LEU A 254 -17.69 -9.46 -0.56
N VAL A 255 -17.56 -10.78 -0.68
CA VAL A 255 -18.15 -11.73 0.27
C VAL A 255 -17.11 -12.69 0.81
N THR A 256 -16.46 -13.48 -0.06
CA THR A 256 -15.59 -14.58 0.39
C THR A 256 -14.37 -14.07 1.18
N VAL A 257 -13.73 -13.00 0.73
CA VAL A 257 -12.56 -12.43 1.41
C VAL A 257 -12.94 -11.86 2.78
N PRO A 258 -13.90 -10.93 2.92
CA PRO A 258 -14.32 -10.43 4.23
C PRO A 258 -14.79 -11.54 5.19
N LEU A 259 -15.63 -12.48 4.72
CA LEU A 259 -16.17 -13.52 5.59
C LEU A 259 -15.10 -14.46 6.14
N ARG A 260 -14.00 -14.71 5.40
CA ARG A 260 -12.90 -15.52 5.91
C ARG A 260 -12.11 -14.79 7.00
N TYR A 261 -11.85 -13.50 6.81
CA TYR A 261 -11.18 -12.66 7.81
C TYR A 261 -12.00 -12.50 9.09
N LEU A 262 -13.32 -12.41 8.95
CA LEU A 262 -14.25 -12.29 10.07
C LEU A 262 -14.37 -13.55 10.93
N ARG A 263 -13.76 -14.68 10.55
CA ARG A 263 -13.77 -15.88 11.42
C ARG A 263 -12.98 -15.59 12.70
N PRO A 264 -13.48 -15.97 13.90
CA PRO A 264 -12.72 -15.79 15.14
C PRO A 264 -11.34 -16.44 15.09
N SER A 265 -11.25 -17.64 14.51
CA SER A 265 -10.02 -18.41 14.32
C SER A 265 -9.20 -18.02 13.08
N HIS A 266 -9.52 -16.90 12.42
CA HIS A 266 -8.79 -16.46 11.23
C HIS A 266 -7.32 -16.19 11.57
N HIS A 267 -6.43 -16.63 10.68
CA HIS A 267 -5.03 -16.22 10.63
C HIS A 267 -4.60 -16.07 9.15
N PRO A 268 -4.02 -14.93 8.75
CA PRO A 268 -3.68 -14.68 7.34
C PRO A 268 -2.66 -15.63 6.74
N SER A 269 -1.81 -16.29 7.56
CA SER A 269 -0.84 -17.28 7.07
C SER A 269 -1.45 -18.41 6.23
N THR A 270 -2.76 -18.67 6.39
CA THR A 270 -3.50 -19.67 5.62
C THR A 270 -3.98 -19.20 4.24
N GLU A 271 -3.86 -17.91 3.93
CA GLU A 271 -4.38 -17.32 2.70
C GLU A 271 -3.50 -17.64 1.49
N ALA A 272 -2.19 -17.63 1.65
CA ALA A 272 -1.22 -17.83 0.59
C ALA A 272 0.04 -18.55 1.08
N SER A 273 0.71 -19.24 0.16
CA SER A 273 1.97 -19.94 0.42
C SER A 273 3.15 -18.98 0.26
N THR A 274 3.99 -18.89 1.29
CA THR A 274 5.29 -18.19 1.22
C THR A 274 6.14 -18.71 0.07
N GLN A 275 6.19 -20.05 -0.11
CA GLN A 275 7.00 -20.67 -1.17
C GLN A 275 6.60 -20.19 -2.56
N MET A 276 5.30 -20.10 -2.84
CA MET A 276 4.80 -19.60 -4.13
C MET A 276 5.26 -18.15 -4.42
N ALA A 277 5.31 -17.30 -3.39
CA ALA A 277 5.83 -15.95 -3.54
C ALA A 277 7.34 -15.94 -3.82
N MET A 278 8.10 -16.75 -3.08
CA MET A 278 9.54 -16.89 -3.27
C MET A 278 9.89 -17.43 -4.66
N ASP A 279 9.17 -18.45 -5.12
CA ASP A 279 9.33 -19.05 -6.45
C ASP A 279 9.14 -17.99 -7.55
N TYR A 280 8.14 -17.10 -7.39
CA TYR A 280 7.94 -16.00 -8.33
C TYR A 280 9.09 -14.98 -8.26
N LEU A 281 9.47 -14.56 -7.05
CA LEU A 281 10.50 -13.54 -6.84
C LEU A 281 11.90 -13.99 -7.32
N GLU A 282 12.16 -15.30 -7.33
CA GLU A 282 13.39 -15.87 -7.89
C GLU A 282 13.47 -15.68 -9.42
N HIS A 283 12.32 -15.72 -10.11
CA HIS A 283 12.24 -15.69 -11.57
C HIS A 283 11.73 -14.35 -12.13
N SER A 284 11.27 -13.43 -11.28
CA SER A 284 10.84 -12.09 -11.70
C SER A 284 12.00 -11.36 -12.39
N PRO A 285 11.81 -10.87 -13.63
CA PRO A 285 12.83 -10.07 -14.32
C PRO A 285 13.31 -8.87 -13.50
N ALA A 286 12.38 -8.11 -12.93
CA ALA A 286 12.71 -6.93 -12.14
C ALA A 286 13.43 -7.28 -10.82
N ALA A 287 13.00 -8.35 -10.12
CA ALA A 287 13.65 -8.80 -8.89
C ALA A 287 15.06 -9.36 -9.16
N THR A 288 15.23 -10.12 -10.24
CA THR A 288 16.53 -10.66 -10.68
C THR A 288 17.49 -9.53 -11.03
N ALA A 289 17.05 -8.56 -11.84
CA ALA A 289 17.86 -7.40 -12.19
C ALA A 289 18.29 -6.58 -10.95
N ALA A 290 17.39 -6.44 -9.96
CA ALA A 290 17.70 -5.78 -8.69
C ALA A 290 18.75 -6.54 -7.87
N ARG A 291 18.63 -7.87 -7.78
CA ARG A 291 19.60 -8.75 -7.11
C ARG A 291 20.98 -8.66 -7.74
N GLU A 292 21.06 -8.79 -9.06
CA GLU A 292 22.35 -8.67 -9.78
C GLU A 292 22.98 -7.29 -9.59
N LYS A 293 22.18 -6.23 -9.62
CA LYS A 293 22.67 -4.87 -9.36
C LYS A 293 23.21 -4.72 -7.94
N ALA A 294 22.56 -5.34 -6.96
CA ALA A 294 23.04 -5.34 -5.58
C ALA A 294 24.35 -6.13 -5.42
N ALA A 295 24.46 -7.30 -6.06
CA ALA A 295 25.69 -8.11 -6.06
C ALA A 295 26.88 -7.37 -6.68
N ARG A 296 26.67 -6.65 -7.80
CA ARG A 296 27.70 -5.80 -8.42
C ARG A 296 28.12 -4.59 -7.59
N ALA A 297 27.31 -4.19 -6.61
CA ALA A 297 27.57 -3.02 -5.78
C ALA A 297 28.21 -3.37 -4.42
N GLN A 298 28.35 -4.66 -4.10
CA GLN A 298 29.11 -5.09 -2.94
C GLN A 298 30.61 -5.01 -3.27
N PRO A 299 31.43 -4.32 -2.45
CA PRO A 299 32.87 -4.32 -2.63
C PRO A 299 33.40 -5.75 -2.48
N ASP A 300 34.37 -6.10 -3.32
CA ASP A 300 35.05 -7.39 -3.27
C ASP A 300 35.76 -7.51 -1.91
N PRO A 301 35.48 -8.55 -1.09
CA PRO A 301 36.15 -8.74 0.20
C PRO A 301 37.66 -8.94 0.06
N ASP A 302 38.17 -9.24 -1.15
CA ASP A 302 39.60 -9.44 -1.42
C ASP A 302 40.33 -8.19 -1.96
N ASP A 303 39.65 -7.05 -2.14
CA ASP A 303 40.27 -5.80 -2.58
C ASP A 303 40.91 -5.04 -1.39
N ASP A 304 41.96 -5.63 -0.81
CA ASP A 304 42.87 -4.93 0.11
C ASP A 304 43.76 -3.95 -0.67
N HIS A 305 43.17 -2.85 -1.13
CA HIS A 305 43.93 -1.68 -1.54
C HIS A 305 44.32 -0.86 -0.30
N SER A 306 45.44 -1.27 0.31
CA SER A 306 46.26 -0.40 1.16
C SER A 306 46.47 0.95 0.46
N PRO A 307 46.08 2.09 1.05
CA PRO A 307 46.26 3.38 0.39
C PRO A 307 47.75 3.74 0.41
N GLY A 308 48.40 3.53 -0.74
CA GLY A 308 49.73 4.06 -1.02
C GLY A 308 49.73 5.59 -0.99
N GLU A 309 50.67 6.15 -0.23
CA GLU A 309 50.98 7.57 -0.20
C GLU A 309 51.15 8.13 -1.62
N SER A 310 50.33 9.11 -2.02
CA SER A 310 50.78 10.26 -2.81
C SER A 310 49.63 11.25 -3.08
N GLY A 311 49.97 12.54 -3.02
CA GLY A 311 49.17 13.60 -3.66
C GLY A 311 48.35 14.49 -2.74
N LYS A 312 49.03 15.30 -1.91
CA LYS A 312 48.43 16.53 -1.36
C LYS A 312 47.99 17.42 -2.53
N VAL A 313 46.69 17.64 -2.70
CA VAL A 313 46.15 18.77 -3.46
C VAL A 313 45.31 19.63 -2.53
N SER A 314 45.84 20.82 -2.25
CA SER A 314 45.26 21.86 -1.42
C SER A 314 43.97 22.42 -2.02
N ARG A 315 42.91 22.55 -1.23
CA ARG A 315 41.74 23.41 -1.53
C ARG A 315 41.74 24.62 -0.59
N PRO A 316 41.44 25.85 -1.09
CA PRO A 316 41.46 27.04 -0.27
C PRO A 316 40.19 27.16 0.59
N ALA A 317 40.39 27.70 1.80
CA ALA A 317 39.36 27.95 2.78
C ALA A 317 38.52 29.18 2.42
N THR A 318 37.20 29.05 2.50
CA THR A 318 36.29 30.17 2.71
C THR A 318 35.46 29.89 3.96
N ARG A 319 35.65 30.77 4.93
CA ARG A 319 35.03 30.82 6.25
C ARG A 319 33.73 31.61 6.14
N GLN A 320 32.61 31.09 6.64
CA GLN A 320 31.58 31.92 7.24
C GLN A 320 30.81 31.14 8.31
N ASP A 321 30.78 31.75 9.48
CA ASP A 321 30.22 31.27 10.74
C ASP A 321 28.71 31.08 10.69
N GLY A 322 28.24 29.98 11.28
CA GLY A 322 26.82 29.65 11.46
C GLY A 322 26.66 28.73 12.66
N ARG A 323 26.68 29.34 13.84
CA ARG A 323 26.60 28.74 15.18
C ARG A 323 25.29 27.96 15.38
N LEU A 324 25.35 26.64 15.54
CA LEU A 324 24.32 25.86 16.23
C LEU A 324 24.99 24.87 17.18
N GLN A 325 24.68 25.02 18.45
CA GLN A 325 25.26 24.32 19.58
C GLN A 325 24.85 22.84 19.58
N SER A 326 25.86 21.99 19.71
CA SER A 326 25.78 20.61 20.15
C SER A 326 25.39 20.54 21.63
N GLY A 327 24.43 19.68 21.95
CA GLY A 327 23.99 19.41 23.31
C GLY A 327 23.58 17.95 23.48
N ASN A 328 24.53 17.15 23.97
CA ASN A 328 24.40 15.89 24.71
C ASN A 328 23.46 14.78 24.19
N LEU A 329 24.07 13.82 23.48
CA LEU A 329 23.86 12.40 23.74
C LEU A 329 24.41 12.04 25.13
N ALA A 330 23.51 11.79 26.09
CA ALA A 330 23.70 10.84 27.20
C ALA A 330 22.56 11.02 28.21
N ALA A 331 21.74 9.97 28.37
CA ALA A 331 21.00 9.56 29.57
C ALA A 331 19.56 9.13 29.23
N LEU A 332 19.39 7.88 28.78
CA LEU A 332 18.16 7.14 29.02
C LEU A 332 18.46 6.08 30.08
N ARG A 333 18.15 6.44 31.33
CA ARG A 333 18.13 5.53 32.47
C ARG A 333 17.10 4.45 32.22
N ARG A 334 17.51 3.19 32.41
CA ARG A 334 16.62 2.04 32.56
C ARG A 334 15.67 2.30 33.72
N HIS A 335 14.37 2.24 33.48
CA HIS A 335 13.37 2.03 34.53
C HIS A 335 13.06 0.53 34.64
N PRO A 336 12.76 0.03 35.85
CA PRO A 336 12.75 -1.39 36.14
C PRO A 336 11.56 -2.10 35.50
N ALA A 337 11.76 -3.39 35.23
CA ALA A 337 10.78 -4.31 34.70
C ALA A 337 9.55 -4.39 35.61
N ASP A 338 8.39 -3.98 35.10
CA ASP A 338 7.09 -4.29 35.69
C ASP A 338 6.48 -5.49 34.95
N ASP A 339 6.50 -6.61 35.67
CA ASP A 339 5.68 -7.83 35.58
C ASP A 339 4.81 -8.02 34.32
N VAL A 340 5.28 -8.89 33.43
CA VAL A 340 4.60 -9.35 32.21
C VAL A 340 3.39 -10.21 32.59
N ARG A 341 2.20 -9.60 32.60
CA ARG A 341 0.94 -10.32 32.48
C ARG A 341 0.32 -10.02 31.13
N VAL A 342 -0.03 -11.07 30.40
CA VAL A 342 -0.97 -11.04 29.27
C VAL A 342 -2.24 -10.33 29.73
N ARG A 343 -2.34 -9.02 29.48
CA ARG A 343 -3.53 -8.25 29.81
C ARG A 343 -4.59 -8.66 28.80
N HIS A 344 -5.52 -9.52 29.24
CA HIS A 344 -6.80 -9.65 28.57
C HIS A 344 -7.39 -8.25 28.47
N CYS A 345 -7.61 -7.77 27.25
CA CYS A 345 -8.21 -6.48 26.97
C CYS A 345 -9.69 -6.51 27.41
N ARG A 346 -9.97 -6.49 28.72
CA ARG A 346 -11.29 -6.12 29.25
C ARG A 346 -11.36 -4.60 29.25
N ALA A 347 -11.74 -4.06 28.10
CA ALA A 347 -12.37 -2.76 28.11
C ALA A 347 -13.82 -2.99 28.57
N ASP A 348 -14.08 -2.83 29.87
CA ASP A 348 -15.44 -2.73 30.39
C ASP A 348 -16.04 -1.41 29.88
N PHE A 349 -16.62 -1.47 28.68
CA PHE A 349 -17.50 -0.43 28.18
C PHE A 349 -18.93 -0.88 28.45
N SER A 350 -19.44 -0.53 29.64
CA SER A 350 -20.88 -0.43 29.88
C SER A 350 -21.46 0.53 28.83
N GLY A 351 -22.49 0.06 28.14
CA GLY A 351 -22.99 0.63 26.90
C GLY A 351 -23.29 2.14 26.97
N HIS A 352 -22.74 2.87 26.00
CA HIS A 352 -23.29 4.04 25.32
C HIS A 352 -22.17 4.89 24.70
N VAL A 353 -21.59 4.41 23.59
CA VAL A 353 -21.12 5.27 22.50
C VAL A 353 -21.35 4.49 21.20
N LEU A 354 -22.53 4.69 20.59
CA LEU A 354 -22.90 4.19 19.27
C LEU A 354 -23.27 5.40 18.40
N LEU A 355 -22.89 5.35 17.11
CA LEU A 355 -22.87 6.40 16.07
C LEU A 355 -21.72 7.40 16.25
N VAL A 356 -20.76 7.54 15.32
CA VAL A 356 -20.85 7.87 13.88
C VAL A 356 -19.71 7.11 13.17
N ALA A 357 -19.85 6.39 12.06
CA ALA A 357 -20.41 6.77 10.78
C ALA A 357 -21.03 5.54 10.10
N ALA A 358 -22.33 5.65 9.77
CA ALA A 358 -22.95 4.77 8.80
C ALA A 358 -22.50 5.21 7.41
N GLY A 359 -21.83 4.31 6.69
CA GLY A 359 -21.69 4.41 5.25
C GLY A 359 -23.07 4.27 4.61
N SER A 360 -23.55 5.34 3.97
CA SER A 360 -24.77 5.32 3.18
C SER A 360 -24.74 6.49 2.19
N ASP A 361 -24.46 6.23 0.91
CA ASP A 361 -24.53 7.11 -0.29
C ASP A 361 -23.83 8.50 -0.25
N HIS A 362 -23.48 8.98 0.93
CA HIS A 362 -22.98 10.31 1.19
C HIS A 362 -21.48 10.38 0.93
N GLU A 363 -20.72 9.34 1.28
CA GLU A 363 -19.26 9.29 1.10
C GLU A 363 -18.86 9.06 -0.36
N VAL A 364 -19.56 8.18 -1.07
CA VAL A 364 -19.47 8.05 -2.55
C VAL A 364 -19.86 9.38 -3.20
N GLY A 365 -20.92 10.01 -2.70
CA GLY A 365 -21.34 11.35 -3.13
C GLY A 365 -20.37 12.47 -2.74
N VAL A 366 -19.50 12.30 -1.74
CA VAL A 366 -18.50 13.28 -1.30
C VAL A 366 -17.27 13.20 -2.19
N LEU A 367 -16.80 11.99 -2.54
CA LEU A 367 -15.74 11.84 -3.54
C LEU A 367 -16.23 12.34 -4.91
N ASP A 368 -17.42 11.94 -5.35
CA ASP A 368 -18.00 12.37 -6.62
C ASP A 368 -18.34 13.89 -6.63
N ARG A 369 -18.71 14.49 -5.48
CA ARG A 369 -18.82 15.97 -5.35
C ARG A 369 -17.48 16.67 -5.29
N ALA A 370 -16.48 16.11 -4.61
CA ALA A 370 -15.13 16.67 -4.56
C ALA A 370 -14.51 16.67 -5.96
N LEU A 371 -14.63 15.56 -6.70
CA LEU A 371 -14.20 15.41 -8.09
C LEU A 371 -14.94 16.38 -9.03
N ARG A 372 -16.27 16.53 -8.88
CA ARG A 372 -17.05 17.55 -9.63
C ARG A 372 -16.68 18.99 -9.29
N HIS A 373 -16.35 19.28 -8.03
CA HIS A 373 -15.96 20.63 -7.62
C HIS A 373 -14.57 21.02 -8.14
N LEU A 374 -13.65 20.06 -8.25
CA LEU A 374 -12.35 20.26 -8.86
C LEU A 374 -12.48 20.54 -10.37
N ARG A 375 -13.33 19.79 -11.08
CA ARG A 375 -13.62 20.02 -12.52
C ARG A 375 -14.15 21.42 -12.82
N ARG A 376 -15.00 21.98 -11.94
CA ARG A 376 -15.56 23.34 -12.09
C ARG A 376 -14.56 24.48 -11.80
N ARG A 377 -13.45 24.21 -11.13
CA ARG A 377 -12.41 25.22 -10.87
C ARG A 377 -11.50 25.41 -12.08
N ASP A 378 -11.20 24.36 -12.83
CA ASP A 378 -10.40 24.44 -14.06
C ASP A 378 -11.14 25.10 -15.22
N ASP A 379 -12.45 24.88 -15.35
CA ASP A 379 -13.26 25.58 -16.37
C ASP A 379 -13.31 27.10 -16.14
N ARG A 380 -13.09 27.57 -14.90
CA ARG A 380 -13.00 29.01 -14.58
C ARG A 380 -11.59 29.59 -14.75
N ALA A 381 -10.57 28.76 -14.97
CA ALA A 381 -9.18 29.17 -15.10
C ALA A 381 -8.70 29.31 -16.55
N ARG A 382 -9.52 28.99 -17.56
CA ARG A 382 -9.20 29.22 -18.98
C ARG A 382 -9.53 30.67 -19.39
N PRO A 383 -8.56 31.48 -19.83
CA PRO A 383 -8.86 32.82 -20.35
C PRO A 383 -9.57 32.70 -21.71
N HIS A 384 -10.71 33.39 -21.84
CA HIS A 384 -11.44 33.56 -23.10
C HIS A 384 -10.52 34.13 -24.20
N ARG A 385 -10.06 33.30 -25.14
CA ARG A 385 -9.55 33.78 -26.42
C ARG A 385 -10.72 34.36 -27.22
N ARG A 386 -10.85 35.69 -27.21
CA ARG A 386 -11.72 36.43 -28.14
C ARG A 386 -11.25 36.18 -29.58
N ARG A 387 -12.16 35.64 -30.40
CA ARG A 387 -12.08 35.68 -31.87
C ARG A 387 -11.95 37.13 -32.33
N ARG A 388 -10.87 37.48 -33.02
CA ARG A 388 -10.85 38.63 -33.94
C ARG A 388 -11.02 38.09 -35.36
N GLY A 389 -12.05 38.59 -36.02
CA GLY A 389 -12.51 38.14 -37.33
C GLY A 389 -11.60 38.57 -38.48
N GLN A 390 -11.65 37.77 -39.53
CA GLN A 390 -11.34 38.17 -40.89
C GLN A 390 -12.49 39.02 -41.42
N ALA A 391 -12.17 40.25 -41.85
CA ALA A 391 -12.92 41.01 -42.83
C ALA A 391 -11.98 42.06 -43.45
N ARG A 392 -11.35 41.70 -44.57
CA ARG A 392 -11.27 42.46 -45.82
C ARG A 392 -10.48 41.67 -46.85
#